data_AF-A0A671VJZ2-F1
#
_entry.id   AF-A0A671VJZ2-F1
#
_cell.length_a   1.000
_cell.length_b   1.000
_cell.length_c   1.000
_cell.angle_alpha   90.00
_cell.angle_beta   90.00
_cell.angle_gamma   90.00
#
_symmetry.space_group_name_H-M   'P 1'
#
loop_
_entity.id
_entity.type
_entity.pdbx_description
1 polymer ?
#
loop_
_entity_poly.entity_id
_entity_poly.type
_entity_poly.pdbx_seq_one_letter_code
_entity_poly.pdbx_strand_id
1 'polypeptide(L)'
;MASLGIGVESKKQVDTFCKNLTKEAETLVSSFFPQKIEELQNLLKKSFSCDDLASLKAPLDIPIPDPAKEEAKRKKKEEKEAKEGKKDKDSDKEDEDSGPPCGPISTNERVERLLREVKPQIQTLKEKLNTVSMWVQLQVPKIEDGNNFGVAVQEKVFELMTNTRTKIEAFQTQISKYYSERGDAVAKASKQPHVGDYRQLVHELDQYQYCELRLVVLEICSTYAVLFDIINKNYDKIKKPRGDGKALIY
;
A
#
# COMPACT_ATOMS: atom_id res chain seq x y z
N MET A 1 -15.63 35.39 28.76
CA MET A 1 -15.49 34.22 27.86
C MET A 1 -16.50 33.17 28.30
N ALA A 2 -17.28 32.62 27.37
CA ALA A 2 -18.12 31.47 27.67
C ALA A 2 -17.21 30.27 27.94
N SER A 3 -17.42 29.58 29.07
CA SER A 3 -16.71 28.33 29.40
C SER A 3 -17.72 27.20 29.35
N LEU A 4 -17.38 26.14 28.62
CA LEU A 4 -18.10 24.88 28.73
C LEU A 4 -17.88 24.35 30.16
N GLY A 5 -18.94 23.92 30.85
CA GLY A 5 -18.87 23.35 32.19
C GLY A 5 -18.30 21.92 32.18
N ILE A 6 -17.02 21.77 31.85
CA ILE A 6 -16.34 20.48 31.78
C ILE A 6 -16.13 19.96 33.20
N GLY A 7 -16.67 18.78 33.50
CA GLY A 7 -16.44 18.11 34.78
C GLY A 7 -14.97 17.80 35.02
N VAL A 8 -14.52 17.89 36.28
CA VAL A 8 -13.13 17.65 36.69
C VAL A 8 -12.64 16.27 36.23
N GLU A 9 -13.48 15.25 36.33
CA GLU A 9 -13.15 13.88 35.91
C GLU A 9 -12.94 13.78 34.39
N SER A 10 -13.83 14.35 33.59
CA SER A 10 -13.69 14.37 32.13
C SER A 10 -12.41 15.09 31.69
N LYS A 11 -12.07 16.20 32.34
CA LYS A 11 -10.80 16.89 32.09
C LYS A 11 -9.60 16.02 32.42
N LYS A 12 -9.62 15.34 33.58
CA LYS A 12 -8.55 14.45 34.03
C LYS A 12 -8.33 13.27 33.08
N GLN A 13 -9.41 12.71 32.52
CA GLN A 13 -9.34 11.63 31.54
C GLN A 13 -8.59 12.06 30.27
N VAL A 14 -8.95 13.21 29.69
CA VAL A 14 -8.30 13.76 28.49
C VAL A 14 -6.85 14.13 28.78
N ASP A 15 -6.56 14.78 29.92
CA ASP A 15 -5.19 15.12 30.31
C ASP A 15 -4.31 13.88 30.46
N THR A 16 -4.86 12.78 30.98
CA THR A 16 -4.16 11.49 31.10
C THR A 16 -3.87 10.88 29.73
N PHE A 17 -4.86 10.90 28.83
CA PHE A 17 -4.68 10.47 27.45
C PHE A 17 -3.56 11.25 26.75
N CYS A 18 -3.57 12.59 26.82
CA CYS A 18 -2.54 13.45 26.21
C CYS A 18 -1.14 13.14 26.75
N LYS A 19 -1.00 12.90 28.07
CA LYS A 19 0.28 12.53 28.69
C LYS A 19 0.78 11.17 28.19
N ASN A 20 -0.09 10.18 28.07
CA ASN A 20 0.29 8.86 27.58
C ASN A 20 0.68 8.90 26.11
N LEU A 21 -0.10 9.61 25.28
CA LEU A 21 0.19 9.82 23.88
C LEU A 21 1.53 10.52 23.66
N THR A 22 1.84 11.53 24.48
CA THR A 22 3.13 12.25 24.43
C THR A 22 4.29 11.29 24.68
N LYS A 23 4.22 10.48 25.74
CA LYS A 23 5.25 9.48 26.06
C LYS A 23 5.41 8.46 24.93
N GLU A 24 4.30 7.99 24.36
CA GLU A 24 4.33 7.04 23.25
C GLU A 24 4.98 7.66 22.01
N ALA A 25 4.54 8.86 21.60
CA ALA A 25 5.09 9.54 20.43
C ALA A 25 6.59 9.85 20.58
N GLU A 26 7.03 10.34 21.74
CA GLU A 26 8.44 10.58 22.03
C GLU A 26 9.25 9.28 22.00
N THR A 27 8.72 8.18 22.51
CA THR A 27 9.36 6.85 22.43
C THR A 27 9.45 6.35 21.00
N LEU A 28 8.41 6.58 20.19
CA LEU A 28 8.41 6.22 18.78
C LEU A 28 9.52 6.94 18.02
N VAL A 29 9.63 8.25 18.19
CA VAL A 29 10.65 9.04 17.49
C VAL A 29 12.05 8.71 18.02
N SER A 30 12.26 8.68 19.33
CA SER A 30 13.60 8.51 19.91
C SER A 30 14.20 7.10 19.78
N SER A 31 13.35 6.06 19.68
CA SER A 31 13.81 4.67 19.74
C SER A 31 13.28 3.84 18.57
N PHE A 32 11.96 3.80 18.37
CA PHE A 32 11.34 2.92 17.38
C PHE A 32 11.72 3.29 15.94
N PHE A 33 11.74 4.57 15.58
CA PHE A 33 12.06 5.02 14.22
C PHE A 33 13.49 4.62 13.80
N PRO A 34 14.54 4.92 14.58
CA PRO A 34 15.89 4.43 14.29
C PRO A 34 15.98 2.91 14.13
N GLN A 35 15.37 2.15 15.04
CA GLN A 35 15.37 0.68 14.97
C GLN A 35 14.67 0.17 13.71
N LYS A 36 13.53 0.76 13.35
CA LYS A 36 12.79 0.38 12.14
C LYS A 36 13.55 0.66 10.86
N ILE A 37 14.32 1.74 10.81
CA ILE A 37 15.18 2.03 9.65
C ILE A 37 16.16 0.88 9.43
N GLU A 38 16.84 0.42 10.48
CA GLU A 38 17.79 -0.69 10.40
C GLU A 38 17.10 -2.01 10.01
N GLU A 39 15.95 -2.33 10.61
CA GLU A 39 15.16 -3.50 10.27
C GLU A 39 14.75 -3.52 8.78
N LEU A 40 14.30 -2.39 8.24
CA LEU A 40 13.87 -2.27 6.84
C LEU A 40 15.06 -2.33 5.87
N GLN A 41 16.21 -1.78 6.25
CA GLN A 41 17.44 -1.95 5.46
C GLN A 41 17.87 -3.42 5.41
N ASN A 42 17.73 -4.15 6.52
CA ASN A 42 18.00 -5.58 6.54
C ASN A 42 16.98 -6.38 5.72
N LEU A 43 15.70 -5.99 5.75
CA LEU A 43 14.66 -6.56 4.89
C LEU A 43 15.00 -6.39 3.40
N LEU A 44 15.42 -5.19 2.98
CA LEU A 44 15.85 -4.92 1.61
C LEU A 44 17.00 -5.82 1.17
N LYS A 45 18.03 -5.98 2.01
CA LYS A 45 19.18 -6.83 1.71
C LYS A 45 18.81 -8.31 1.61
N LYS A 46 17.89 -8.78 2.45
CA LYS A 46 17.51 -10.21 2.53
C LYS A 46 16.50 -10.62 1.47
N SER A 47 15.42 -9.85 1.33
CA SER A 47 14.24 -10.25 0.55
C SER A 47 14.25 -9.70 -0.87
N PHE A 48 15.00 -8.62 -1.13
CA PHE A 48 15.06 -7.96 -2.45
C PHE A 48 16.42 -8.09 -3.15
N SER A 49 17.05 -9.26 -3.02
CA SER A 49 18.34 -9.62 -3.61
C SER A 49 18.23 -10.29 -4.99
N CYS A 50 17.16 -10.02 -5.74
CA CYS A 50 16.98 -10.62 -7.06
C CYS A 50 17.87 -9.95 -8.12
N ASP A 51 18.90 -10.65 -8.57
CA ASP A 51 19.81 -10.16 -9.62
C ASP A 51 19.19 -10.22 -11.03
N ASP A 52 18.25 -11.16 -11.26
CA ASP A 52 17.59 -11.34 -12.55
C ASP A 52 16.06 -11.40 -12.41
N LEU A 53 15.37 -10.42 -12.98
CA LEU A 53 13.90 -10.35 -12.99
C LEU A 53 13.25 -11.51 -13.74
N ALA A 54 13.94 -12.18 -14.66
CA ALA A 54 13.38 -13.34 -15.35
C ALA A 54 13.09 -14.50 -14.37
N SER A 55 13.79 -14.57 -13.24
CA SER A 55 13.54 -15.54 -12.17
C SER A 55 12.22 -15.30 -11.40
N LEU A 56 11.52 -14.20 -11.68
CA LEU A 56 10.20 -13.89 -11.11
C LEU A 56 9.06 -14.50 -11.92
N LYS A 57 9.30 -15.03 -13.12
CA LYS A 57 8.23 -15.58 -13.97
C LYS A 57 7.59 -16.81 -13.31
N ALA A 58 6.34 -16.68 -12.90
CA ALA A 58 5.54 -17.80 -12.41
C ALA A 58 5.08 -18.71 -13.58
N PRO A 59 4.88 -20.01 -13.34
CA PRO A 59 4.26 -20.90 -14.33
C PRO A 59 2.89 -20.38 -14.79
N LEU A 60 2.63 -20.43 -16.10
CA LEU A 60 1.38 -19.99 -16.72
C LEU A 60 0.88 -21.07 -17.70
N ASP A 61 0.31 -22.13 -17.13
CA ASP A 61 -0.08 -23.37 -17.83
C ASP A 61 -1.41 -23.22 -18.59
N ILE A 62 -1.44 -22.24 -19.50
CA ILE A 62 -2.55 -22.05 -20.44
C ILE A 62 -2.18 -22.78 -21.74
N PRO A 63 -3.01 -23.69 -22.27
CA PRO A 63 -2.72 -24.39 -23.52
C PRO A 63 -2.50 -23.41 -24.69
N ILE A 64 -1.46 -23.64 -25.50
CA ILE A 64 -1.20 -22.85 -26.71
C ILE A 64 -2.01 -23.49 -27.85
N PRO A 65 -2.89 -22.74 -28.53
CA PRO A 65 -3.69 -23.29 -29.61
C PRO A 65 -2.81 -23.63 -30.81
N ASP A 66 -2.99 -24.85 -31.32
CA ASP A 66 -2.33 -25.33 -32.53
C ASP A 66 -3.27 -25.07 -33.72
N PRO A 67 -2.90 -24.20 -34.68
CA PRO A 67 -3.76 -23.83 -35.81
C PRO A 67 -4.29 -25.04 -36.58
N ALA A 68 -3.47 -26.08 -36.77
CA ALA A 68 -3.86 -27.27 -37.53
C ALA A 68 -4.89 -28.11 -36.77
N LYS A 69 -4.75 -28.22 -35.44
CA LYS A 69 -5.71 -28.93 -34.59
C LYS A 69 -7.03 -28.17 -34.47
N GLU A 70 -6.97 -26.86 -34.35
CA GLU A 70 -8.17 -26.00 -34.32
C GLU A 70 -8.91 -26.03 -35.65
N GLU A 71 -8.22 -25.98 -36.78
CA GLU A 71 -8.84 -26.12 -38.10
C GLU A 71 -9.49 -27.50 -38.29
N ALA A 72 -8.82 -28.57 -37.86
CA ALA A 72 -9.40 -29.92 -37.89
C ALA A 72 -10.63 -30.05 -36.98
N LYS A 73 -10.63 -29.39 -35.81
CA LYS A 73 -11.77 -29.35 -34.89
C LYS A 73 -12.95 -28.58 -35.48
N ARG A 74 -12.70 -27.45 -36.16
CA ARG A 74 -13.71 -26.69 -36.90
C ARG A 74 -14.35 -27.52 -38.02
N LYS A 75 -13.53 -28.13 -38.88
CA LYS A 75 -14.03 -29.01 -39.97
C LYS A 75 -14.89 -30.16 -39.45
N LYS A 76 -14.48 -30.79 -38.33
CA LYS A 76 -15.28 -31.84 -37.68
C LYS A 76 -16.61 -31.32 -37.09
N LYS A 77 -16.64 -30.09 -36.58
CA LYS A 77 -17.87 -29.46 -36.06
C LYS A 77 -18.83 -29.14 -37.21
N GLU A 78 -18.33 -28.55 -38.29
CA GLU A 78 -19.09 -28.27 -39.51
C GLU A 78 -19.66 -29.54 -40.16
N GLU A 79 -18.88 -30.63 -40.23
CA GLU A 79 -19.36 -31.93 -40.73
C GLU A 79 -20.45 -32.56 -39.85
N LYS A 80 -20.39 -32.37 -38.52
CA LYS A 80 -21.42 -32.86 -37.60
C LYS A 80 -22.72 -32.05 -37.72
N GLU A 81 -22.61 -30.72 -37.77
CA GLU A 81 -23.76 -29.83 -37.94
C GLU A 81 -24.45 -30.03 -39.30
N ALA A 82 -23.69 -30.34 -40.35
CA ALA A 82 -24.22 -30.71 -41.66
C ALA A 82 -24.95 -32.07 -41.66
N LYS A 83 -24.56 -33.02 -40.79
CA LYS A 83 -25.18 -34.35 -40.68
C LYS A 83 -26.41 -34.39 -39.76
N GLU A 84 -26.49 -33.53 -38.74
CA GLU A 84 -27.58 -33.57 -37.74
C GLU A 84 -28.79 -32.67 -38.05
N GLY A 85 -28.79 -31.93 -39.16
CA GLY A 85 -29.99 -31.27 -39.66
C GLY A 85 -30.61 -30.25 -38.68
N LYS A 86 -30.00 -29.06 -38.60
CA LYS A 86 -30.60 -27.78 -38.14
C LYS A 86 -31.73 -27.90 -37.10
N LYS A 87 -31.45 -28.46 -35.91
CA LYS A 87 -32.31 -28.29 -34.74
C LYS A 87 -31.88 -27.05 -33.96
N ASP A 88 -32.78 -26.07 -33.98
CA ASP A 88 -32.95 -24.86 -33.18
C ASP A 88 -31.71 -24.09 -32.65
N LYS A 89 -31.61 -22.86 -33.16
CA LYS A 89 -30.79 -21.75 -32.66
C LYS A 89 -31.25 -21.32 -31.27
N ASP A 90 -30.80 -21.98 -30.22
CA ASP A 90 -30.81 -21.40 -28.87
C ASP A 90 -29.51 -21.70 -28.09
N SER A 91 -28.40 -21.91 -28.80
CA SER A 91 -27.11 -22.32 -28.24
C SER A 91 -26.16 -21.17 -27.90
N ASP A 92 -26.57 -19.90 -27.99
CA ASP A 92 -25.72 -18.76 -27.58
C ASP A 92 -25.59 -18.65 -26.04
N LYS A 93 -26.34 -19.43 -25.26
CA LYS A 93 -26.23 -19.49 -23.79
C LYS A 93 -25.40 -20.65 -23.25
N GLU A 94 -25.02 -21.62 -24.08
CA GLU A 94 -24.24 -22.79 -23.62
C GLU A 94 -22.72 -22.58 -23.70
N ASP A 95 -22.23 -21.63 -24.52
CA ASP A 95 -20.79 -21.31 -24.58
C ASP A 95 -20.30 -20.54 -23.33
N GLU A 96 -21.20 -19.95 -22.52
CA GLU A 96 -20.83 -19.31 -21.24
C GLU A 96 -20.55 -20.30 -20.10
N ASP A 97 -21.00 -21.56 -20.21
CA ASP A 97 -20.85 -22.58 -19.15
C ASP A 97 -19.69 -23.56 -19.39
N SER A 98 -19.03 -23.46 -20.56
CA SER A 98 -17.76 -24.15 -20.76
C SER A 98 -16.68 -23.45 -19.92
N GLY A 99 -16.33 -24.06 -18.78
CA GLY A 99 -15.25 -23.57 -17.91
C GLY A 99 -13.97 -23.26 -18.69
N PRO A 100 -13.06 -22.42 -18.15
CA PRO A 100 -11.90 -21.95 -18.86
C PRO A 100 -11.08 -23.12 -19.45
N PRO A 101 -10.46 -22.95 -20.62
CA PRO A 101 -9.76 -24.03 -21.33
C PRO A 101 -8.45 -24.46 -20.65
N CYS A 102 -8.20 -24.03 -19.41
CA CYS A 102 -6.98 -24.29 -18.65
C CYS A 102 -7.29 -24.73 -17.22
N GLY A 103 -6.33 -25.39 -16.58
CA GLY A 103 -6.37 -25.67 -15.15
C GLY A 103 -6.30 -24.41 -14.28
N PRO A 104 -6.35 -24.56 -12.95
CA PRO A 104 -6.22 -23.43 -12.03
C PRO A 104 -4.84 -22.76 -12.18
N ILE A 105 -4.83 -21.45 -12.38
CA ILE A 105 -3.61 -20.63 -12.42
C ILE A 105 -3.37 -20.01 -11.04
N SER A 106 -2.24 -20.32 -10.42
CA SER A 106 -1.89 -19.82 -9.10
C SER A 106 -1.39 -18.36 -9.11
N THR A 107 -1.32 -17.77 -7.92
CA THR A 107 -0.64 -16.50 -7.69
C THR A 107 0.87 -16.67 -7.80
N ASN A 108 1.59 -15.58 -8.06
CA ASN A 108 3.05 -15.60 -8.05
C ASN A 108 3.56 -15.73 -6.62
N GLU A 109 4.06 -16.92 -6.25
CA GLU A 109 4.48 -17.22 -4.87
C GLU A 109 5.60 -16.30 -4.36
N ARG A 110 6.49 -15.84 -5.24
CA ARG A 110 7.60 -14.97 -4.84
C ARG A 110 7.09 -13.57 -4.51
N VAL A 111 6.21 -13.03 -5.34
CA VAL A 111 5.51 -11.76 -5.06
C VAL A 111 4.65 -11.90 -3.80
N GLU A 112 3.96 -13.03 -3.61
CA GLU A 112 3.15 -13.29 -2.41
C GLU A 112 3.98 -13.29 -1.13
N ARG A 113 5.16 -13.92 -1.13
CA ARG A 113 6.07 -13.89 0.02
C ARG A 113 6.48 -12.47 0.38
N LEU A 114 6.84 -11.65 -0.62
CA LEU A 114 7.19 -10.24 -0.40
C LEU A 114 5.99 -9.44 0.11
N LEU A 115 4.80 -9.66 -0.44
CA LEU A 115 3.58 -9.00 0.04
C LEU A 115 3.31 -9.30 1.52
N ARG A 116 3.56 -10.54 1.98
CA ARG A 116 3.41 -10.91 3.40
C ARG A 116 4.39 -10.17 4.31
N GLU A 117 5.58 -9.84 3.82
CA GLU A 117 6.57 -9.08 4.58
C GLU A 117 6.31 -7.57 4.54
N VAL A 118 5.88 -7.03 3.39
CA VAL A 118 5.70 -5.58 3.17
C VAL A 118 4.37 -5.06 3.73
N LYS A 119 3.26 -5.80 3.60
CA LYS A 119 1.93 -5.37 4.10
C LYS A 119 1.96 -4.96 5.59
N PRO A 120 2.58 -5.74 6.51
CA PRO A 120 2.69 -5.34 7.91
C PRO A 120 3.51 -4.06 8.13
N GLN A 121 4.54 -3.80 7.30
CA GLN A 121 5.35 -2.57 7.44
C GLN A 121 4.54 -1.33 7.05
N ILE A 122 3.74 -1.41 5.99
CA ILE A 122 2.82 -0.33 5.58
C ILE A 122 1.83 -0.03 6.73
N GLN A 123 1.21 -1.07 7.30
CA GLN A 123 0.24 -0.90 8.38
C GLN A 123 0.89 -0.32 9.64
N THR A 124 2.07 -0.81 10.01
CA THR A 124 2.82 -0.31 11.16
C THR A 124 3.16 1.17 10.99
N LEU A 125 3.67 1.56 9.81
CA LEU A 125 3.96 2.97 9.51
C LEU A 125 2.70 3.82 9.62
N LYS A 126 1.56 3.37 9.07
CA LYS A 126 0.29 4.08 9.11
C LYS A 126 -0.16 4.37 10.55
N GLU A 127 -0.09 3.36 11.42
CA GLU A 127 -0.48 3.50 12.82
C GLU A 127 0.47 4.42 13.59
N LYS A 128 1.78 4.26 13.42
CA LYS A 128 2.77 5.09 14.13
C LYS A 128 2.74 6.54 13.67
N LEU A 129 2.55 6.77 12.37
CA LEU A 129 2.33 8.10 11.83
C LEU A 129 1.08 8.73 12.46
N ASN A 130 -0.04 8.00 12.56
CA ASN A 130 -1.26 8.52 13.19
C ASN A 130 -1.04 8.92 14.66
N THR A 131 -0.31 8.12 15.44
CA THR A 131 0.05 8.45 16.83
C THR A 131 0.84 9.75 16.90
N VAL A 132 1.90 9.90 16.10
CA VAL A 132 2.76 11.09 16.11
C VAL A 132 2.03 12.32 15.57
N SER A 133 1.21 12.17 14.52
CA SER A 133 0.37 13.27 14.00
C SER A 133 -0.61 13.79 15.04
N MET A 134 -1.29 12.88 15.76
CA MET A 134 -2.21 13.25 16.83
C MET A 134 -1.48 13.97 17.96
N TRP A 135 -0.29 13.50 18.32
CA TRP A 135 0.54 14.17 19.33
C TRP A 135 0.88 15.60 18.93
N VAL A 136 1.38 15.83 17.70
CA VAL A 136 1.68 17.18 17.19
C VAL A 136 0.44 18.07 17.18
N GLN A 137 -0.70 17.55 16.71
CA GLN A 137 -1.95 18.30 16.65
C GLN A 137 -2.44 18.74 18.03
N LEU A 138 -2.27 17.91 19.05
CA LEU A 138 -2.63 18.23 20.44
C LEU A 138 -1.63 19.17 21.12
N GLN A 139 -0.45 19.43 20.53
CA GLN A 139 0.45 20.48 21.00
C GLN A 139 0.08 21.88 20.49
N VAL A 140 -0.86 21.99 19.54
CA VAL A 140 -1.27 23.29 19.00
C VAL A 140 -1.98 24.11 20.10
N PRO A 141 -1.47 25.31 20.46
CA PRO A 141 -2.02 26.10 21.53
C PRO A 141 -3.29 26.84 21.08
N LYS A 142 -3.95 27.51 22.02
CA LYS A 142 -5.06 28.42 21.72
C LYS A 142 -4.65 29.45 20.66
N ILE A 143 -5.51 29.69 19.66
CA ILE A 143 -5.31 30.72 18.63
C ILE A 143 -5.23 32.12 19.28
N GLU A 144 -4.22 32.89 18.90
CA GLU A 144 -3.96 34.27 19.33
C GLU A 144 -3.48 35.09 18.13
N ASP A 145 -3.59 36.42 18.19
CA ASP A 145 -3.26 37.31 17.06
C ASP A 145 -1.75 37.42 16.78
N GLY A 146 -0.90 37.07 17.75
CA GLY A 146 0.56 37.20 17.66
C GLY A 146 1.31 36.03 18.30
N ASN A 147 2.64 36.01 18.15
CA ASN A 147 3.52 34.94 18.65
C ASN A 147 3.18 33.55 18.05
N ASN A 148 2.90 33.49 16.75
CA ASN A 148 2.48 32.28 16.04
C ASN A 148 3.59 31.59 15.24
N PHE A 149 4.85 32.03 15.36
CA PHE A 149 5.96 31.38 14.63
C PHE A 149 6.08 29.89 14.97
N GLY A 150 6.06 29.51 16.25
CA GLY A 150 6.11 28.09 16.62
C GLY A 150 4.86 27.31 16.20
N VAL A 151 3.71 27.98 16.10
CA VAL A 151 2.48 27.37 15.56
C VAL A 151 2.65 27.07 14.06
N ALA A 152 3.22 28.00 13.29
CA ALA A 152 3.54 27.77 11.88
C ALA A 152 4.56 26.63 11.69
N VAL A 153 5.51 26.44 12.62
CA VAL A 153 6.40 25.27 12.62
C VAL A 153 5.61 23.98 12.84
N GLN A 154 4.68 23.94 13.80
CA GLN A 154 3.80 22.78 14.02
C GLN A 154 2.97 22.47 12.77
N GLU A 155 2.36 23.48 12.15
CA GLU A 155 1.59 23.35 10.92
C GLU A 155 2.42 22.75 9.79
N LYS A 156 3.67 23.22 9.61
CA LYS A 156 4.54 22.70 8.56
C LYS A 156 4.92 21.22 8.76
N VAL A 157 5.20 20.85 10.01
CA VAL A 157 5.48 19.45 10.37
C VAL A 157 4.24 18.58 10.16
N PHE A 158 3.05 19.06 10.55
CA PHE A 158 1.80 18.35 10.37
C PHE A 158 1.38 18.22 8.90
N GLU A 159 1.67 19.22 8.05
CA GLU A 159 1.46 19.16 6.61
C GLU A 159 2.25 18.00 5.99
N LEU A 160 3.54 17.86 6.35
CA LEU A 160 4.37 16.74 5.91
C LEU A 160 3.76 15.39 6.32
N MET A 161 3.28 15.28 7.57
CA MET A 161 2.64 14.05 8.06
C MET A 161 1.36 13.73 7.30
N THR A 162 0.57 14.75 6.94
CA THR A 162 -0.66 14.60 6.14
C THR A 162 -0.33 14.11 4.74
N ASN A 163 0.65 14.70 4.07
CA ASN A 163 1.11 14.26 2.74
C ASN A 163 1.66 12.83 2.79
N THR A 164 2.39 12.49 3.85
CA THR A 164 2.91 11.14 4.08
C THR A 164 1.78 10.12 4.24
N ARG A 165 0.71 10.46 4.96
CA ARG A 165 -0.47 9.60 5.12
C ARG A 165 -1.10 9.26 3.77
N THR A 166 -1.27 10.25 2.89
CA THR A 166 -1.81 10.03 1.54
C THR A 166 -0.93 9.07 0.72
N LYS A 167 0.41 9.21 0.80
CA LYS A 167 1.34 8.26 0.15
C LYS A 167 1.17 6.83 0.65
N ILE A 168 1.06 6.65 1.97
CA ILE A 168 0.90 5.32 2.59
C ILE A 168 -0.42 4.66 2.14
N GLU A 169 -1.51 5.44 2.06
CA GLU A 169 -2.79 4.96 1.55
C GLU A 169 -2.69 4.51 0.08
N ALA A 170 -1.91 5.21 -0.74
CA ALA A 170 -1.65 4.80 -2.12
C ALA A 170 -0.88 3.47 -2.23
N PHE A 171 0.02 3.15 -1.30
CA PHE A 171 0.67 1.82 -1.28
C PHE A 171 -0.34 0.70 -1.03
N GLN A 172 -1.32 0.93 -0.15
CA GLN A 172 -2.35 -0.07 0.15
C GLN A 172 -3.25 -0.31 -1.07
N THR A 173 -3.64 0.74 -1.79
CA THR A 173 -4.50 0.60 -2.99
C THR A 173 -3.76 -0.06 -4.15
N GLN A 174 -2.47 0.22 -4.33
CA GLN A 174 -1.65 -0.39 -5.38
C GLN A 174 -1.54 -1.92 -5.22
N ILE A 175 -1.51 -2.44 -3.98
CA ILE A 175 -1.50 -3.89 -3.74
C ILE A 175 -2.79 -4.55 -4.22
N SER A 176 -3.96 -3.97 -3.92
CA SER A 176 -5.24 -4.49 -4.40
C SER A 176 -5.34 -4.42 -5.93
N LYS A 177 -4.80 -3.34 -6.51
CA LYS A 177 -4.76 -3.14 -7.95
C LYS A 177 -3.95 -4.23 -8.67
N TYR A 178 -2.80 -4.63 -8.12
CA TYR A 178 -2.01 -5.75 -8.67
C TYR A 178 -2.82 -7.04 -8.79
N TYR A 179 -3.56 -7.44 -7.75
CA TYR A 179 -4.40 -8.64 -7.81
C TYR A 179 -5.49 -8.54 -8.88
N SER A 180 -6.13 -7.38 -8.98
CA SER A 180 -7.16 -7.13 -9.99
C SER A 180 -6.58 -7.21 -11.41
N GLU A 181 -5.52 -6.44 -11.69
CA GLU A 181 -4.92 -6.37 -13.02
C GLU A 181 -4.30 -7.69 -13.45
N ARG A 182 -3.63 -8.39 -12.52
CA ARG A 182 -3.10 -9.73 -12.80
C ARG A 182 -4.23 -10.74 -13.05
N GLY A 183 -5.30 -10.69 -12.26
CA GLY A 183 -6.47 -11.54 -12.47
C GLY A 183 -7.10 -11.33 -13.83
N ASP A 184 -7.28 -10.07 -14.23
CA ASP A 184 -7.81 -9.69 -15.55
C ASP A 184 -6.88 -10.14 -16.69
N ALA A 185 -5.57 -10.00 -16.52
CA ALA A 185 -4.59 -10.45 -17.51
C ALA A 185 -4.62 -11.98 -17.67
N VAL A 186 -4.67 -12.73 -16.58
CA VAL A 186 -4.82 -14.20 -16.60
C VAL A 186 -6.13 -14.62 -17.26
N ALA A 187 -7.25 -13.94 -16.93
CA ALA A 187 -8.55 -14.24 -17.52
C ALA A 187 -8.58 -13.96 -19.03
N LYS A 188 -7.93 -12.90 -19.51
CA LYS A 188 -7.79 -12.62 -20.94
C LYS A 188 -6.88 -13.65 -21.63
N ALA A 189 -5.77 -14.01 -20.99
CA ALA A 189 -4.87 -15.03 -21.51
C ALA A 189 -5.54 -16.40 -21.65
N SER A 190 -6.42 -16.77 -20.72
CA SER A 190 -7.15 -18.05 -20.77
C SER A 190 -8.29 -18.04 -21.79
N LYS A 191 -9.04 -16.94 -21.90
CA LYS A 191 -10.13 -16.79 -22.89
C LYS A 191 -9.62 -16.61 -24.33
N GLN A 192 -8.45 -15.99 -24.51
CA GLN A 192 -7.86 -15.68 -25.81
C GLN A 192 -6.43 -16.24 -25.90
N PRO A 193 -6.26 -17.58 -25.86
CA PRO A 193 -4.94 -18.19 -25.71
C PRO A 193 -4.04 -18.05 -26.94
N HIS A 194 -4.59 -17.58 -28.07
CA HIS A 194 -3.87 -17.24 -29.30
C HIS A 194 -3.18 -15.87 -29.21
N VAL A 195 -3.57 -15.00 -28.28
CA VAL A 195 -2.95 -13.68 -28.08
C VAL A 195 -1.79 -13.82 -27.09
N GLY A 196 -0.57 -13.89 -27.61
CA GLY A 196 0.64 -14.06 -26.81
C GLY A 196 0.90 -12.92 -25.81
N ASP A 197 0.47 -11.70 -26.14
CA ASP A 197 0.70 -10.51 -25.31
C ASP A 197 0.05 -10.59 -23.93
N TYR A 198 -1.10 -11.27 -23.78
CA TYR A 198 -1.70 -11.42 -22.45
C TYR A 198 -0.88 -12.31 -21.53
N ARG A 199 -0.17 -13.32 -22.07
CA ARG A 199 0.76 -14.14 -21.28
C ARG A 199 1.94 -13.31 -20.83
N GLN A 200 2.49 -12.51 -21.74
CA GLN A 200 3.58 -11.59 -21.41
C GLN A 200 3.13 -10.55 -20.37
N LEU A 201 1.93 -9.99 -20.50
CA LEU A 201 1.38 -9.02 -19.56
C LEU A 201 1.31 -9.57 -18.12
N VAL A 202 0.93 -10.84 -17.93
CA VAL A 202 0.97 -11.47 -16.60
C VAL A 202 2.38 -11.43 -16.00
N HIS A 203 3.40 -11.77 -16.79
CA HIS A 203 4.80 -11.75 -16.34
C HIS A 203 5.37 -10.34 -16.14
N GLU A 204 4.93 -9.36 -16.95
CA GLU A 204 5.31 -7.96 -16.76
C GLU A 204 4.71 -7.39 -15.47
N LEU A 205 3.44 -7.71 -15.17
CA LEU A 205 2.78 -7.30 -13.92
C LEU A 205 3.49 -7.90 -12.70
N ASP A 206 3.94 -9.15 -12.76
CA ASP A 206 4.68 -9.81 -11.68
C ASP A 206 6.03 -9.11 -11.42
N GLN A 207 6.78 -8.77 -12.48
CA GLN A 207 8.06 -8.06 -12.38
C GLN A 207 7.88 -6.62 -11.90
N TYR A 208 6.89 -5.92 -12.44
CA TYR A 208 6.52 -4.57 -12.02
C TYR A 208 6.19 -4.56 -10.53
N GLN A 209 5.34 -5.49 -10.06
CA GLN A 209 4.96 -5.55 -8.66
C GLN A 209 6.15 -5.84 -7.73
N TYR A 210 7.11 -6.67 -8.15
CA TYR A 210 8.35 -6.86 -7.39
C TYR A 210 9.12 -5.55 -7.21
N CYS A 211 9.32 -4.79 -8.30
CA CYS A 211 10.00 -3.50 -8.27
C CYS A 211 9.27 -2.48 -7.41
N GLU A 212 7.94 -2.41 -7.54
CA GLU A 212 7.11 -1.51 -6.73
C GLU A 212 7.20 -1.84 -5.24
N LEU A 213 7.12 -3.12 -4.85
CA LEU A 213 7.27 -3.51 -3.44
C LEU A 213 8.63 -3.12 -2.88
N ARG A 214 9.68 -3.21 -3.69
CA ARG A 214 11.02 -2.78 -3.30
C ARG A 214 11.07 -1.26 -3.06
N LEU A 215 10.45 -0.48 -3.93
CA LEU A 215 10.36 0.98 -3.79
C LEU A 215 9.52 1.37 -2.58
N VAL A 216 8.42 0.68 -2.31
CA VAL A 216 7.61 0.89 -1.11
C VAL A 216 8.45 0.73 0.17
N VAL A 217 9.26 -0.32 0.28
CA VAL A 217 10.11 -0.52 1.47
C VAL A 217 11.16 0.59 1.61
N LEU A 218 11.76 1.03 0.50
CA LEU A 218 12.68 2.19 0.51
C LEU A 218 11.99 3.47 0.97
N GLU A 219 10.76 3.73 0.50
CA GLU A 219 10.00 4.93 0.84
C GLU A 219 9.54 4.89 2.30
N ILE A 220 9.16 3.72 2.84
CA ILE A 220 8.88 3.53 4.28
C ILE A 220 10.14 3.86 5.10
N CYS A 221 11.30 3.32 4.70
CA CYS A 221 12.58 3.58 5.37
C CYS A 221 12.92 5.07 5.36
N SER A 222 12.78 5.71 4.20
CA SER A 222 13.03 7.15 4.02
C SER A 222 12.04 7.99 4.82
N THR A 223 10.78 7.57 4.90
CA THR A 223 9.74 8.23 5.70
C THR A 223 10.10 8.25 7.18
N TYR A 224 10.52 7.13 7.77
CA TYR A 224 10.95 7.11 9.17
C TYR A 224 12.14 8.05 9.42
N ALA A 225 13.12 8.08 8.51
CA ALA A 225 14.28 8.97 8.62
C ALA A 225 13.89 10.45 8.53
N VAL A 226 13.03 10.81 7.58
CA VAL A 226 12.54 12.18 7.39
C VAL A 226 11.71 12.64 8.58
N LEU A 227 10.80 11.79 9.09
CA LEU A 227 9.99 12.12 10.27
C LEU A 227 10.87 12.29 11.52
N PHE A 228 11.85 11.40 11.72
CA PHE A 228 12.82 11.53 12.80
C PHE A 228 13.56 12.87 12.72
N ASP A 229 14.13 13.20 11.57
CA ASP A 229 14.93 14.39 11.35
C ASP A 229 14.13 15.68 11.58
N ILE A 230 12.96 15.80 10.96
CA ILE A 230 12.16 17.02 11.05
C ILE A 230 11.59 17.24 12.45
N ILE A 231 11.16 16.17 13.14
CA ILE A 231 10.63 16.29 14.50
C ILE A 231 11.76 16.67 15.45
N ASN A 232 12.92 16.00 15.35
CA ASN A 232 14.04 16.25 16.26
C ASN A 232 14.58 17.68 16.10
N LYS A 233 14.78 18.15 14.86
CA LYS A 233 15.24 19.52 14.59
C LYS A 233 14.30 20.61 15.10
N ASN A 234 13.00 20.32 15.17
CA ASN A 234 11.96 21.28 15.52
C ASN A 234 11.31 20.99 16.88
N TYR A 235 11.87 20.07 17.66
CA TYR A 235 11.23 19.52 18.85
C TYR A 235 10.79 20.59 19.86
N ASP A 236 11.66 21.56 20.14
CA ASP A 236 11.36 22.65 21.07
C ASP A 236 10.15 23.48 20.63
N LYS A 237 10.01 23.74 19.32
CA LYS A 237 8.88 24.50 18.78
C LYS A 237 7.62 23.66 18.67
N ILE A 238 7.75 22.35 18.45
CA ILE A 238 6.62 21.42 18.50
C ILE A 238 6.05 21.35 19.92
N LYS A 239 6.90 21.22 20.94
CA LYS A 239 6.48 21.05 22.34
C LYS A 239 6.12 22.37 23.03
N LYS A 240 6.78 23.47 22.65
CA LYS A 240 6.62 24.81 23.24
C LYS A 240 6.59 25.89 22.15
N PRO A 241 5.53 25.95 21.33
CA PRO A 241 5.46 26.87 20.18
C PRO A 241 5.56 28.35 20.56
N ARG A 242 5.16 28.71 21.79
CA ARG A 242 5.24 30.07 22.34
C ARG A 242 6.33 30.26 23.41
N GLY A 243 7.21 29.28 23.60
CA GLY A 243 8.19 29.25 24.69
C GLY A 243 7.56 28.94 26.06
N ASP A 244 8.32 29.16 27.14
CA ASP A 244 7.90 28.89 28.52
C ASP A 244 7.03 30.01 29.16
N GLY A 245 6.38 30.84 28.33
CA GLY A 245 5.72 32.06 28.80
C GLY A 245 6.70 33.23 28.87
N LYS A 246 6.15 34.44 28.77
CA LYS A 246 6.87 35.71 28.59
C LYS A 246 8.11 35.79 29.48
N ALA A 247 9.30 35.89 28.89
CA ALA A 247 10.31 36.75 29.49
C ALA A 247 9.65 38.13 29.60
N LEU A 248 9.22 38.48 30.81
CA LEU A 248 8.92 39.86 31.15
C LEU A 248 10.25 40.59 31.02
N ILE A 249 10.49 41.16 29.85
CA ILE A 249 11.54 42.15 29.66
C ILE A 249 11.07 43.34 30.50
N TYR A 250 11.67 43.48 31.68
CA TYR A 250 11.51 44.63 32.56
C TYR A 250 12.34 45.80 32.03
#